data_AF-A0A0R2N312-F1
#
_entry.id   AF-A0A0R2N312-F1
#
_cell.length_a   1.000
_cell.length_b   1.000
_cell.length_c   1.000
_cell.angle_alpha   90.00
_cell.angle_beta   90.00
_cell.angle_gamma   90.00
#
_symmetry.space_group_name_H-M   'P 1'
#
loop_
_entity.id
_entity.type
_entity.pdbx_description
1 polymer ?
#
loop_
_entity_poly.entity_id
_entity_poly.type
_entity_poly.pdbx_seq_one_letter_code
_entity_poly.pdbx_strand_id
1 'polypeptide(L)'
;MASDVLAEMNYDQKNLPKPSELNSLKVSNDEFIGIVTANLSEKKRAMQKFVRKNVTVPTDLAKRAEDAGLNFSATLTEALEAKLG
;
A
#
# COMPACT_ATOMS: atom_id res chain seq x y z
N MET A 1 -15.16 -7.58 -6.35
CA MET A 1 -16.18 -6.86 -5.55
C MET A 1 -15.99 -7.11 -4.05
N ALA A 2 -16.34 -8.29 -3.51
CA ALA A 2 -16.19 -8.56 -2.07
C ALA A 2 -14.74 -8.52 -1.58
N SER A 3 -13.81 -9.10 -2.35
CA SER A 3 -12.37 -9.07 -2.08
C SER A 3 -11.79 -7.65 -2.13
N ASP A 4 -12.22 -6.85 -3.10
CA ASP A 4 -11.75 -5.47 -3.27
C ASP A 4 -12.15 -4.59 -2.10
N VAL A 5 -13.42 -4.68 -1.67
CA VAL A 5 -13.97 -3.94 -0.53
C VAL A 5 -13.27 -4.35 0.76
N LEU A 6 -13.05 -5.67 0.95
CA LEU A 6 -12.29 -6.18 2.09
C LEU A 6 -10.89 -5.59 2.14
N ALA A 7 -10.19 -5.52 1.01
CA ALA A 7 -8.85 -4.96 0.98
C ALA A 7 -8.84 -3.43 1.17
N GLU A 8 -9.81 -2.71 0.59
CA GLU A 8 -9.95 -1.26 0.76
C GLU A 8 -10.28 -0.83 2.19
N MET A 9 -11.05 -1.62 2.94
CA MET A 9 -11.33 -1.31 4.34
C MET A 9 -10.13 -1.58 5.27
N ASN A 10 -9.20 -2.44 4.84
CA ASN A 10 -8.17 -3.00 5.74
C ASN A 10 -6.72 -2.72 5.31
N TYR A 11 -6.46 -2.06 4.18
CA TYR A 11 -5.09 -1.90 3.65
C TYR A 11 -4.11 -1.16 4.58
N ASP A 12 -4.62 -0.30 5.47
CA ASP A 12 -3.81 0.47 6.43
C ASP A 12 -3.99 0.00 7.89
N GLN A 13 -4.73 -1.10 8.12
CA GLN A 13 -4.91 -1.64 9.46
C GLN A 13 -3.67 -2.41 9.92
N LYS A 14 -3.13 -2.03 11.08
CA LYS A 14 -2.00 -2.73 11.71
C LYS A 14 -2.41 -4.04 12.40
N ASN A 15 -3.65 -4.11 12.88
CA ASN A 15 -4.15 -5.26 13.63
C ASN A 15 -5.37 -5.84 12.89
N LEU A 16 -5.17 -6.94 12.17
CA LEU A 16 -6.26 -7.65 11.53
C LEU A 16 -6.90 -8.63 12.52
N PRO A 17 -8.24 -8.72 12.57
CA PRO A 17 -8.91 -9.73 13.38
C PRO A 17 -8.60 -11.13 12.84
N LYS A 18 -8.64 -12.13 13.73
CA LYS A 18 -8.55 -13.53 13.31
C LYS A 18 -9.79 -13.91 12.48
N PRO A 19 -9.63 -14.60 11.34
CA PRO A 19 -10.76 -15.14 10.59
C PRO A 19 -11.61 -16.07 11.48
N SER A 20 -12.93 -16.04 11.28
CA SER A 20 -13.84 -16.97 11.94
C SER A 20 -13.69 -18.38 11.38
N GLU A 21 -13.85 -19.38 12.26
CA GLU A 21 -13.87 -20.79 11.86
C GLU A 21 -15.15 -21.10 11.08
N LEU A 22 -15.03 -21.71 9.89
CA LEU A 22 -16.18 -22.00 9.01
C LEU A 22 -17.26 -22.83 9.71
N ASN A 23 -16.83 -23.79 10.54
CA ASN A 23 -17.73 -24.71 11.25
C ASN A 23 -18.49 -24.04 12.41
N SER A 24 -18.11 -22.83 12.80
CA SER A 24 -18.78 -22.05 13.86
C SER A 24 -19.93 -21.18 13.35
N LEU A 25 -20.03 -21.01 12.04
CA LEU A 25 -21.03 -20.15 11.41
C LEU A 25 -22.33 -20.93 11.19
N LYS A 26 -23.43 -20.45 11.77
CA LYS A 26 -24.77 -20.96 11.49
C LYS A 26 -25.36 -20.16 10.34
N VAL A 27 -25.79 -20.84 9.29
CA VAL A 27 -26.44 -20.25 8.11
C VAL A 27 -27.87 -20.79 7.99
N SER A 28 -28.77 -19.94 7.53
CA SER A 28 -30.16 -20.31 7.24
C SER A 28 -30.26 -21.06 5.90
N ASN A 29 -31.42 -21.67 5.61
CA ASN A 29 -31.59 -22.55 4.44
C ASN A 29 -31.31 -21.88 3.06
N ASP A 30 -31.34 -20.55 2.98
CA ASP A 30 -31.09 -19.78 1.76
C ASP A 30 -29.73 -19.04 1.75
N GLU A 31 -28.85 -19.34 2.71
CA GLU A 31 -27.54 -18.70 2.85
C GLU A 31 -26.41 -19.69 2.55
N PHE A 32 -25.31 -19.19 1.97
CA PHE A 32 -24.11 -19.97 1.73
C PHE A 32 -22.88 -19.29 2.31
N ILE A 33 -21.91 -20.08 2.74
CA ILE A 33 -20.63 -19.60 3.25
C ILE A 33 -19.64 -19.55 2.10
N GLY A 34 -19.05 -18.37 1.86
CA GLY A 34 -18.00 -18.16 0.88
C GLY A 34 -16.71 -17.67 1.55
N ILE A 35 -15.58 -18.27 1.19
CA ILE A 35 -14.27 -17.76 1.60
C ILE A 35 -13.85 -16.69 0.59
N VAL A 36 -13.49 -15.51 1.09
CA VAL A 36 -12.99 -14.41 0.26
C VAL A 36 -11.57 -14.07 0.69
N THR A 37 -10.63 -14.20 -0.25
CA THR A 37 -9.24 -13.79 -0.06
C THR A 37 -9.02 -12.42 -0.68
N ALA A 38 -8.23 -11.58 -0.02
CA ALA A 38 -7.95 -10.22 -0.48
C ALA A 38 -6.46 -9.90 -0.29
N ASN A 39 -5.83 -9.28 -1.29
CA ASN A 39 -4.43 -8.88 -1.23
C ASN A 39 -4.30 -7.44 -0.69
N LEU A 40 -3.98 -7.34 0.60
CA LEU A 40 -3.81 -6.04 1.27
C LEU A 40 -2.56 -5.28 0.80
N SER A 41 -1.50 -6.00 0.44
CA SER A 41 -0.23 -5.39 0.01
C SER A 41 -0.38 -4.67 -1.33
N GLU A 42 -1.09 -5.27 -2.28
CA GLU A 42 -1.39 -4.64 -3.57
C GLU A 42 -2.27 -3.41 -3.40
N LYS A 43 -3.34 -3.49 -2.59
CA LYS A 43 -4.18 -2.33 -2.30
C LYS A 43 -3.44 -1.22 -1.55
N LYS A 44 -2.54 -1.56 -0.64
CA LYS A 44 -1.70 -0.57 0.05
C LYS A 44 -0.80 0.19 -0.90
N ARG A 45 -0.21 -0.48 -1.90
CA ARG A 45 0.56 0.18 -2.97
C ARG A 45 -0.34 1.03 -3.88
N ALA A 46 -1.51 0.53 -4.24
CA ALA A 46 -2.46 1.25 -5.08
C ALA A 46 -3.04 2.50 -4.39
N MET A 47 -3.25 2.45 -3.08
CA MET A 47 -3.75 3.56 -2.26
C MET A 47 -2.63 4.35 -1.58
N GLN A 48 -1.37 4.12 -1.97
CA GLN A 48 -0.24 4.82 -1.40
C GLN A 48 -0.38 6.32 -1.65
N LYS A 49 -0.47 7.09 -0.57
CA LYS A 49 -0.62 8.54 -0.65
C LYS A 49 0.73 9.18 -0.92
N PHE A 50 0.87 9.84 -2.06
CA PHE A 50 2.05 10.64 -2.38
C PHE A 50 1.92 12.03 -1.77
N VAL A 51 2.97 12.48 -1.07
CA VAL A 51 3.03 13.82 -0.48
C VAL A 51 4.11 14.61 -1.20
N ARG A 52 3.77 15.80 -1.69
CA ARG A 52 4.75 16.73 -2.28
C ARG A 52 5.64 17.30 -1.17
N LYS A 53 6.95 17.27 -1.39
CA LYS A 53 7.96 17.85 -0.50
C LYS A 53 8.83 18.82 -1.28
N ASN A 54 9.02 20.02 -0.73
CA ASN A 54 10.02 20.96 -1.20
C ASN A 54 11.32 20.63 -0.47
N VAL A 55 12.40 20.39 -1.21
CA VAL A 55 13.72 20.02 -0.66
C VAL A 55 14.76 20.97 -1.22
N THR A 56 15.69 21.40 -0.37
CA THR A 56 16.83 22.24 -0.76
C THR A 56 18.04 21.36 -1.02
N VAL A 57 18.61 21.47 -2.22
CA VAL A 57 19.83 20.75 -2.63
C VAL A 57 20.85 21.73 -3.22
N PRO A 58 22.16 21.41 -3.16
CA PRO A 58 23.19 22.23 -3.81
C PRO A 58 22.92 22.39 -5.32
N THR A 59 23.14 23.60 -5.85
CA THR A 59 22.87 23.93 -7.25
C THR A 59 23.63 23.03 -8.23
N ASP A 60 24.90 22.72 -7.94
CA ASP A 60 25.71 21.85 -8.78
C ASP A 60 25.18 20.42 -8.83
N LEU A 61 24.61 19.93 -7.72
CA LEU A 61 24.01 18.61 -7.64
C LEU A 61 22.68 18.55 -8.40
N ALA A 62 21.86 19.60 -8.30
CA ALA A 62 20.62 19.70 -9.06
C ALA A 62 20.88 19.68 -10.57
N LYS A 63 21.82 20.51 -11.06
CA LYS A 63 22.20 20.54 -12.48
C LYS A 63 22.71 19.19 -12.97
N ARG A 64 23.63 18.56 -12.23
CA ARG A 64 24.15 17.24 -12.58
C ARG A 64 23.06 16.17 -12.63
N ALA A 65 22.07 16.26 -11.75
CA ALA A 65 20.94 15.33 -11.74
C ALA A 65 19.99 15.57 -12.93
N GLU A 66 19.72 16.83 -13.28
CA GLU A 66 18.94 17.21 -14.46
C GLU A 66 19.62 16.79 -15.77
N ASP A 67 20.92 17.04 -15.90
CA ASP A 67 21.72 16.64 -17.07
C ASP A 67 21.76 15.12 -17.24
N ALA A 68 21.73 14.38 -16.13
CA ALA A 68 21.65 12.92 -16.12
C ALA A 68 20.21 12.38 -16.29
N GLY A 69 19.19 13.24 -16.39
CA GLY A 69 17.79 12.85 -16.55
C GLY A 69 17.18 12.17 -15.33
N LEU A 70 17.71 12.43 -14.13
CA LEU A 70 17.22 11.80 -12.90
C LEU A 70 15.88 12.39 -12.45
N ASN A 71 14.99 11.50 -11.99
CA ASN A 71 13.76 11.92 -11.32
C ASN A 71 14.03 12.15 -9.84
N PHE A 72 14.03 13.41 -9.41
CA PHE A 72 14.25 13.79 -8.01
C PHE A 72 13.29 13.12 -7.02
N SER A 73 12.02 12.93 -7.39
CA SER A 73 11.04 12.30 -6.50
C SER A 73 11.34 10.82 -6.32
N ALA A 74 11.60 10.09 -7.42
CA ALA A 74 11.94 8.68 -7.37
C ALA A 74 13.27 8.44 -6.62
N THR A 75 14.29 9.23 -6.96
CA THR A 75 15.61 9.14 -6.33
C THR A 75 15.54 9.43 -4.82
N LEU A 76 14.72 10.40 -4.40
CA LEU A 76 14.50 10.68 -2.99
C LEU A 76 13.80 9.51 -2.30
N THR A 77 12.77 8.93 -2.93
CA THR A 77 12.05 7.77 -2.38
C THR A 77 12.99 6.58 -2.20
N GLU A 78 13.74 6.21 -3.24
CA GLU A 78 14.71 5.10 -3.19
C GLU A 78 15.77 5.31 -2.10
N ALA A 79 16.31 6.53 -2.00
CA ALA A 79 17.29 6.87 -0.97
C ALA A 79 16.71 6.84 0.45
N LEU A 80 15.43 7.19 0.62
CA LEU A 80 14.74 7.10 1.90
C LEU A 80 14.44 5.65 2.28
N GLU A 81 13.96 4.83 1.35
CA GLU A 81 13.73 3.39 1.55
C GLU A 81 15.04 2.69 1.95
N ALA A 82 16.12 2.94 1.20
CA ALA A 82 17.44 2.38 1.50
C ALA A 82 17.98 2.79 2.90
N LYS A 83 17.60 3.97 3.41
CA LYS A 83 18.00 4.45 4.74
C LYS A 83 17.10 3.95 5.87
N LEU A 84 15.83 3.69 5.59
CA LEU A 84 14.83 3.35 6.60
C LEU A 84 14.59 1.85 6.74
N GLY A 85 14.97 1.05 5.74
CA GLY A 85 14.84 -0.42 5.75
C GLY A 85 13.56 -0.90 5.10
#